data_AF-A0A915LP28-F1
#
_entry.id   AF-A0A915LP28-F1
#
_cell.length_a   1.000
_cell.length_b   1.000
_cell.length_c   1.000
_cell.angle_alpha   90.00
_cell.angle_beta   90.00
_cell.angle_gamma   90.00
#
_symmetry.space_group_name_H-M   'P 1'
#
loop_
_entity.id
_entity.type
_entity.pdbx_description
1 polymer ?
#
loop_
_entity_poly.entity_id
_entity_poly.type
_entity_poly.pdbx_seq_one_letter_code
_entity_poly.pdbx_strand_id
1 'polypeptide(L)'
;MEDDEDTNSFLGHPDDFITQTSIEQIKLENIIKSIRATTTKDDLNNFKLHRQQHINFILGLLNNLPGGYSELSSSRAWLCFWGVHSLRLLGGHLKEELANRIVSVLNLCKSSGGYAGAPGHCPHIVTTYAAVMTLVEIGTDEALNSIERDKLKEFISSMKQSNGSFCVHEDGEIDVRAVYCAFTVSYLCNLSNLEELFEGSSAWLTRCQTYEGGFGGEPGCESHGGYTFCALATFALMQKMYLIDTQSALRWLVFRQMKLEGGFQGRTNKLVDVCYSYWLSACFCAIENEIFNKGNSTEEDKCLFNVIDLQKYILEISQNNCGGFRDKPEKSAKNMFWNDKDFNPTQQYPSQLLISPSSSSLRHRQTYSNLIPNQPLTKQVDQLLYEIPDFKFTKNSLFQPPEFLKVFSDIRCIEGSTAIFDCMILGSPRPKVCWLFNDEKLTFDDVILEDTSGNN
;
A
#
# COMPACT_ATOMS: atom_id res chain seq x y z
N MET A 1 -11.24 -48.07 6.48
CA MET A 1 -11.25 -48.08 5.01
C MET A 1 -12.61 -47.54 4.63
N GLU A 2 -12.74 -46.22 4.76
CA GLU A 2 -13.86 -45.45 4.21
C GLU A 2 -13.23 -44.69 3.05
N ASP A 3 -13.91 -44.75 1.91
CA ASP A 3 -13.40 -44.37 0.60
C ASP A 3 -13.12 -42.86 0.50
N ASP A 4 -11.84 -42.51 0.35
CA ASP A 4 -11.32 -41.20 -0.04
C ASP A 4 -11.57 -40.95 -1.56
N GLU A 5 -12.82 -41.06 -2.01
CA GLU A 5 -13.16 -40.92 -3.45
C GLU A 5 -13.70 -39.55 -3.89
N ASP A 6 -13.72 -38.52 -3.03
CA ASP A 6 -14.40 -37.25 -3.38
C ASP A 6 -13.56 -35.96 -3.25
N THR A 7 -12.25 -36.02 -3.52
CA THR A 7 -11.40 -34.82 -3.67
C THR A 7 -10.87 -34.57 -5.09
N ASN A 8 -11.25 -35.41 -6.07
CA ASN A 8 -10.76 -35.29 -7.45
C ASN A 8 -11.66 -34.47 -8.41
N SER A 9 -12.78 -33.89 -7.97
CA SER A 9 -13.77 -33.28 -8.90
C SER A 9 -13.98 -31.77 -8.79
N PHE A 10 -13.33 -31.06 -7.86
CA PHE A 10 -13.44 -29.59 -7.74
C PHE A 10 -12.16 -28.82 -8.11
N LEU A 11 -11.38 -29.40 -9.03
CA LEU A 11 -10.15 -28.84 -9.62
C LEU A 11 -10.31 -28.42 -11.10
N GLY A 12 -11.55 -28.21 -11.56
CA GLY A 12 -11.88 -27.03 -12.36
C GLY A 12 -11.57 -27.01 -13.87
N HIS A 13 -11.90 -28.06 -14.63
CA HIS A 13 -12.52 -27.84 -15.96
C HIS A 13 -13.93 -28.43 -15.92
N PRO A 14 -14.89 -27.71 -15.33
CA PRO A 14 -16.23 -28.25 -15.10
C PRO A 14 -17.01 -28.46 -16.42
N ASP A 15 -16.51 -27.89 -17.51
CA ASP A 15 -17.17 -27.89 -18.79
C ASP A 15 -16.29 -28.62 -19.82
N ASP A 16 -16.89 -29.44 -20.67
CA ASP A 16 -16.21 -30.18 -21.76
C ASP A 16 -15.58 -29.25 -22.83
N PHE A 17 -15.59 -27.94 -22.61
CA PHE A 17 -15.13 -26.92 -23.54
C PHE A 17 -13.68 -26.50 -23.27
N ILE A 18 -12.78 -27.03 -24.10
CA ILE A 18 -11.33 -26.75 -24.01
C ILE A 18 -11.00 -25.50 -24.82
N THR A 19 -10.26 -24.58 -24.19
CA THR A 19 -9.75 -23.35 -24.81
C THR A 19 -8.25 -23.21 -24.55
N GLN A 20 -7.61 -22.25 -25.21
CA GLN A 20 -6.20 -21.95 -24.91
C GLN A 20 -5.99 -21.60 -23.43
N THR A 21 -6.95 -20.89 -22.82
CA THR A 21 -6.89 -20.54 -21.39
C THR A 21 -6.87 -21.77 -20.51
N SER A 22 -7.78 -22.74 -20.74
CA SER A 22 -7.79 -23.96 -19.95
C SER A 22 -6.55 -24.81 -20.19
N ILE A 23 -6.08 -24.93 -21.44
CA ILE A 23 -4.86 -25.68 -21.77
C ILE A 23 -3.64 -25.15 -20.99
N GLU A 24 -3.42 -23.83 -21.01
CA GLU A 24 -2.28 -23.24 -20.31
C GLU A 24 -2.40 -23.37 -18.78
N GLN A 25 -3.61 -23.25 -18.24
CA GLN A 25 -3.87 -23.46 -16.81
C GLN A 25 -3.56 -24.91 -16.42
N ILE A 26 -4.12 -25.91 -17.11
CA ILE A 26 -3.85 -27.35 -16.86
C ILE A 26 -2.35 -27.63 -16.88
N LYS A 27 -1.66 -27.10 -17.89
CA LYS A 27 -0.22 -27.30 -18.04
C LYS A 27 0.53 -26.82 -16.80
N LEU A 28 0.25 -25.59 -16.34
CA LEU A 28 0.90 -25.02 -15.15
C LEU A 28 0.53 -25.79 -13.87
N GLU A 29 -0.74 -26.14 -13.71
CA GLU A 29 -1.21 -26.91 -12.56
C GLU A 29 -0.53 -28.27 -12.46
N ASN A 30 -0.34 -28.97 -13.59
CA ASN A 30 0.34 -30.26 -13.63
C ASN A 30 1.82 -30.13 -13.22
N ILE A 31 2.49 -29.06 -13.63
CA ILE A 31 3.88 -28.78 -13.22
C ILE A 31 3.94 -28.55 -11.69
N ILE A 32 3.05 -27.72 -11.16
CA ILE A 32 3.02 -27.41 -9.71
C ILE A 32 2.66 -28.64 -8.88
N LYS A 33 1.70 -29.46 -9.32
CA LYS A 33 1.37 -30.76 -8.70
C LYS A 33 2.59 -31.67 -8.67
N SER A 34 3.34 -31.74 -9.77
CA SER A 34 4.56 -32.54 -9.86
C SER A 34 5.64 -32.07 -8.88
N ILE A 35 5.86 -30.76 -8.77
CA ILE A 35 6.80 -30.18 -7.78
C ILE A 35 6.37 -30.57 -6.36
N ARG A 36 5.10 -30.34 -6.00
CA ARG A 36 4.60 -30.64 -4.66
C ARG A 36 4.52 -32.12 -4.31
N ALA A 37 4.37 -32.99 -5.29
CA ALA A 37 4.46 -34.44 -5.07
C ALA A 37 5.85 -34.88 -4.61
N THR A 38 6.90 -34.12 -4.98
CA THR A 38 8.29 -34.38 -4.54
C THR A 38 8.65 -33.72 -3.22
N THR A 39 7.87 -32.72 -2.78
CA THR A 39 8.05 -32.05 -1.49
C THR A 39 7.34 -32.86 -0.38
N THR A 40 8.07 -33.34 0.63
CA THR A 40 7.48 -34.07 1.74
C THR A 40 6.48 -33.19 2.49
N LYS A 41 5.22 -33.65 2.59
CA LYS A 41 4.03 -32.83 2.87
C LYS A 41 3.92 -32.22 4.28
N ASP A 42 4.71 -32.68 5.25
CA ASP A 42 4.36 -32.47 6.66
C ASP A 42 5.42 -31.77 7.53
N ASP A 43 6.47 -31.19 6.94
CA ASP A 43 7.42 -30.39 7.72
C ASP A 43 7.43 -28.93 7.26
N LEU A 44 6.81 -28.03 8.03
CA LEU A 44 6.91 -26.59 7.83
C LEU A 44 8.38 -26.10 7.85
N ASN A 45 9.30 -26.87 8.44
CA ASN A 45 10.74 -26.59 8.38
C ASN A 45 11.34 -26.74 6.97
N ASN A 46 10.61 -27.30 6.00
CA ASN A 46 11.04 -27.38 4.60
C ASN A 46 10.83 -26.06 3.83
N PHE A 47 9.97 -25.16 4.30
CA PHE A 47 9.71 -23.88 3.64
C PHE A 47 10.68 -22.81 4.16
N LYS A 48 11.94 -22.91 3.72
CA LYS A 48 13.00 -21.98 4.09
C LYS A 48 13.27 -20.97 2.98
N LEU A 49 13.44 -19.72 3.40
CA LEU A 49 13.97 -18.68 2.55
C LEU A 49 15.49 -18.83 2.43
N HIS A 50 15.98 -18.95 1.20
CA HIS A 50 17.40 -19.02 0.85
C HIS A 50 18.03 -17.62 0.87
N ARG A 51 17.90 -16.94 2.03
CA ARG A 51 18.20 -15.51 2.20
C ARG A 51 19.59 -15.14 1.66
N GLN A 52 20.63 -15.89 2.05
CA GLN A 52 21.99 -15.57 1.65
C GLN A 52 22.21 -15.71 0.13
N GLN A 53 21.58 -16.70 -0.50
CA GLN A 53 21.62 -16.89 -1.94
C GLN A 53 20.97 -15.70 -2.67
N HIS A 54 19.81 -15.24 -2.17
CA HIS A 54 19.15 -14.06 -2.73
C HIS A 54 19.98 -12.79 -2.54
N ILE A 55 20.56 -12.56 -1.36
CA ILE A 55 21.47 -11.43 -1.11
C ILE A 55 22.66 -11.44 -2.08
N ASN A 56 23.31 -12.60 -2.26
CA ASN A 56 24.45 -12.73 -3.17
C ASN A 56 24.05 -12.44 -4.63
N PHE A 57 22.89 -12.94 -5.05
CA PHE A 57 22.33 -12.69 -6.39
C PHE A 57 22.06 -11.19 -6.62
N ILE A 58 21.41 -10.53 -5.66
CA ILE A 58 21.10 -9.09 -5.72
C ILE A 58 22.38 -8.25 -5.77
N LEU A 59 23.34 -8.53 -4.89
CA LEU A 59 24.63 -7.83 -4.87
C LEU A 59 25.42 -8.05 -6.16
N GLY A 60 25.32 -9.23 -6.77
CA GLY A 60 25.87 -9.52 -8.09
C GLY A 60 25.30 -8.58 -9.14
N LEU A 61 23.96 -8.49 -9.22
CA LEU A 61 23.27 -7.66 -10.21
C LEU A 61 23.46 -6.15 -9.99
N LEU A 62 23.50 -5.69 -8.73
CA LEU A 62 23.80 -4.28 -8.42
C LEU A 62 25.23 -3.89 -8.81
N ASN A 63 26.18 -4.83 -8.78
CA ASN A 63 27.56 -4.56 -9.20
C ASN A 63 27.76 -4.64 -10.70
N ASN A 64 27.23 -5.68 -11.35
CA ASN A 64 27.40 -5.92 -12.77
C ASN A 64 26.19 -6.64 -13.37
N LEU A 65 25.61 -6.06 -14.43
CA LEU A 65 24.49 -6.64 -15.14
C LEU A 65 24.98 -7.47 -16.34
N PRO A 66 24.61 -8.76 -16.44
CA PRO A 66 24.88 -9.56 -17.63
C PRO A 66 24.24 -8.97 -18.89
N GLY A 67 24.81 -9.25 -20.07
CA GLY A 67 24.30 -8.73 -21.35
C GLY A 67 22.83 -9.05 -21.66
N GLY A 68 22.27 -10.11 -21.05
CA GLY A 68 20.85 -10.44 -21.13
C GLY A 68 19.90 -9.39 -20.50
N TYR A 69 20.42 -8.39 -19.79
CA TYR A 69 19.65 -7.27 -19.24
C TYR A 69 19.57 -6.06 -20.18
N SER A 70 20.09 -6.17 -21.42
CA SER A 70 20.08 -5.08 -22.40
C SER A 70 18.67 -4.54 -22.73
N GLU A 71 17.65 -5.40 -22.70
CA GLU A 71 16.24 -5.02 -22.86
C GLU A 71 15.74 -4.08 -21.75
N LEU A 72 16.38 -4.10 -20.58
CA LEU A 72 16.08 -3.24 -19.43
C LEU A 72 16.98 -2.00 -19.37
N SER A 73 17.65 -1.65 -20.48
CA SER A 73 18.52 -0.47 -20.55
C SER A 73 17.79 0.82 -20.18
N SER A 74 16.53 1.00 -20.60
CA SER A 74 15.66 2.12 -20.21
C SER A 74 15.02 1.97 -18.82
N SER A 75 15.46 1.01 -18.02
CA SER A 75 14.90 0.69 -16.70
C SER A 75 15.99 0.48 -15.64
N ARG A 76 17.17 1.09 -15.80
CA ARG A 76 18.26 0.94 -14.81
C ARG A 76 17.91 1.57 -13.46
N ALA A 77 17.15 2.66 -13.44
CA ALA A 77 16.60 3.21 -12.20
C ALA A 77 15.72 2.20 -11.45
N TRP A 78 14.93 1.39 -12.18
CA TRP A 78 14.17 0.29 -11.60
C TRP A 78 15.07 -0.83 -11.07
N LEU A 79 16.12 -1.19 -11.80
CA LEU A 79 17.10 -2.19 -11.32
C LEU A 79 17.77 -1.76 -10.00
N CYS A 80 18.06 -0.46 -9.85
CA CYS A 80 18.55 0.09 -8.58
C CYS A 80 17.52 -0.08 -7.47
N PHE A 81 16.27 0.34 -7.69
CA PHE A 81 15.22 0.22 -6.69
C PHE A 81 14.95 -1.23 -6.29
N TRP A 82 14.78 -2.12 -7.27
CA TRP A 82 14.57 -3.55 -7.05
C TRP A 82 15.71 -4.17 -6.26
N GLY A 83 16.95 -3.83 -6.59
CA GLY A 83 18.10 -4.38 -5.88
C GLY A 83 18.23 -3.84 -4.46
N VAL A 84 18.20 -2.52 -4.27
CA VAL A 84 18.36 -1.89 -2.94
C VAL A 84 17.24 -2.31 -2.01
N HIS A 85 16.00 -2.27 -2.48
CA HIS A 85 14.84 -2.62 -1.67
C HIS A 85 14.79 -4.10 -1.30
N SER A 86 15.05 -4.99 -2.25
CA SER A 86 15.13 -6.43 -1.93
C SER A 86 16.26 -6.71 -0.95
N LEU A 87 17.39 -6.01 -1.04
CA LEU A 87 18.50 -6.17 -0.10
C LEU A 87 18.09 -5.75 1.31
N ARG A 88 17.40 -4.61 1.47
CA ARG A 88 16.86 -4.14 2.75
C ARG A 88 15.87 -5.12 3.35
N LEU A 89 14.91 -5.61 2.56
CA LEU A 89 13.90 -6.58 3.01
C LEU A 89 14.53 -7.87 3.52
N LEU A 90 15.62 -8.32 2.90
CA LEU A 90 16.36 -9.52 3.29
C LEU A 90 17.35 -9.28 4.44
N GLY A 91 17.41 -8.08 5.01
CA GLY A 91 18.38 -7.72 6.04
C GLY A 91 19.84 -7.69 5.54
N GLY A 92 20.03 -7.58 4.22
CA GLY A 92 21.35 -7.45 3.61
C GLY A 92 21.91 -6.04 3.79
N HIS A 93 23.24 -5.93 3.83
CA HIS A 93 23.93 -4.65 4.02
C HIS A 93 24.41 -4.07 2.68
N LEU A 94 23.94 -2.86 2.36
CA LEU A 94 24.44 -2.09 1.22
C LEU A 94 25.72 -1.34 1.65
N LYS A 95 26.87 -1.77 1.12
CA LYS A 95 28.15 -1.10 1.40
C LYS A 95 28.12 0.35 0.89
N GLU A 96 28.75 1.26 1.64
CA GLU A 96 28.83 2.69 1.33
C GLU A 96 29.36 2.96 -0.09
N GLU A 97 30.41 2.27 -0.51
CA GLU A 97 30.96 2.39 -1.88
C GLU A 97 29.91 2.09 -2.96
N LEU A 98 29.12 1.04 -2.78
CA LEU A 98 28.08 0.67 -3.72
C LEU A 98 26.90 1.65 -3.66
N ALA A 99 26.53 2.13 -2.47
CA ALA A 99 25.53 3.17 -2.31
C ALA A 99 25.92 4.45 -3.06
N ASN A 100 27.16 4.93 -2.88
CA ASN A 100 27.68 6.13 -3.55
C ASN A 100 27.72 5.96 -5.08
N ARG A 101 28.06 4.77 -5.57
CA ARG A 101 27.99 4.44 -7.01
C ARG A 101 26.55 4.47 -7.53
N ILE A 102 25.58 3.95 -6.78
CA ILE A 102 24.15 3.99 -7.16
C ILE A 102 23.66 5.43 -7.21
N VAL A 103 23.95 6.24 -6.20
CA VAL A 103 23.62 7.68 -6.16
C VAL A 103 24.23 8.40 -7.37
N SER A 104 25.51 8.13 -7.68
CA SER A 104 26.18 8.69 -8.86
C SER A 104 25.50 8.32 -10.17
N VAL A 105 25.08 7.06 -10.33
CA VAL A 105 24.34 6.60 -11.52
C VAL A 105 22.98 7.29 -11.63
N LEU A 106 22.24 7.41 -10.53
CA LEU A 106 20.94 8.10 -10.53
C LEU A 106 21.09 9.59 -10.81
N ASN A 107 22.15 10.24 -10.31
CA ASN A 107 22.48 11.62 -10.67
C ASN A 107 22.72 11.78 -12.18
N LEU A 108 23.35 10.81 -12.84
CA LEU A 108 23.53 10.82 -14.29
C LEU A 108 22.22 10.56 -15.07
N CYS A 109 21.24 9.90 -14.44
CA CYS A 109 19.90 9.70 -15.02
C CYS A 109 18.99 10.92 -14.86
N LYS A 110 19.38 11.92 -14.09
CA LYS A 110 18.57 13.10 -13.82
C LYS A 110 18.41 13.98 -15.07
N SER A 111 17.19 14.39 -15.37
CA SER A 111 16.87 15.18 -16.56
C SER A 111 15.61 16.01 -16.34
N SER A 112 15.67 17.31 -16.65
CA SER A 112 14.54 18.26 -16.56
C SER A 112 13.66 18.11 -15.30
N GLY A 113 14.29 17.92 -14.13
CA GLY A 113 13.61 17.78 -12.84
C GLY A 113 13.16 16.36 -12.45
N GLY A 114 13.00 15.46 -13.42
CA GLY A 114 12.75 14.04 -13.18
C GLY A 114 14.00 13.18 -13.28
N TYR A 115 13.81 11.85 -13.21
CA TYR A 115 14.85 10.86 -13.49
C TYR A 115 14.43 9.96 -14.65
N ALA A 116 15.35 9.76 -15.57
CA ALA A 116 15.23 8.83 -16.67
C ALA A 116 15.61 7.40 -16.25
N GLY A 117 15.34 6.45 -17.14
CA GLY A 117 15.74 5.06 -16.96
C GLY A 117 17.25 4.80 -17.09
N ALA A 118 17.98 5.68 -17.79
CA ALA A 118 19.43 5.61 -17.99
C ALA A 118 20.00 7.01 -18.30
N PRO A 119 21.32 7.21 -18.17
CA PRO A 119 21.95 8.48 -18.54
C PRO A 119 21.69 8.86 -20.00
N GLY A 120 21.34 10.13 -20.22
CA GLY A 120 21.04 10.67 -21.54
C GLY A 120 19.64 10.37 -22.09
N HIS A 121 18.80 9.63 -21.36
CA HIS A 121 17.41 9.39 -21.74
C HIS A 121 16.50 10.53 -21.25
N CYS A 122 15.28 10.62 -21.82
CA CYS A 122 14.25 11.55 -21.34
C CYS A 122 13.74 11.15 -19.95
N PRO A 123 13.36 12.13 -19.10
CA PRO A 123 12.78 11.83 -17.80
C PRO A 123 11.40 11.20 -17.94
N HIS A 124 11.07 10.33 -17.00
CA HIS A 124 9.83 9.56 -17.04
C HIS A 124 9.34 9.37 -15.60
N ILE A 125 8.04 9.59 -15.36
CA ILE A 125 7.41 9.55 -14.03
C ILE A 125 7.69 8.22 -13.31
N VAL A 126 7.53 7.11 -14.02
CA VAL A 126 7.68 5.75 -13.48
C VAL A 126 9.15 5.45 -13.09
N THR A 127 10.14 5.94 -13.85
CA THR A 127 11.56 5.83 -13.45
C THR A 127 11.96 6.86 -12.40
N THR A 128 11.29 8.02 -12.37
CA THR A 128 11.40 9.03 -11.31
C THR A 128 10.98 8.45 -9.97
N TYR A 129 9.87 7.71 -9.93
CA TYR A 129 9.46 6.94 -8.76
C TYR A 129 10.57 6.00 -8.29
N ALA A 130 11.09 5.16 -9.18
CA ALA A 130 12.14 4.20 -8.80
C ALA A 130 13.41 4.89 -8.28
N ALA A 131 13.85 5.96 -8.92
CA ALA A 131 15.01 6.73 -8.49
C ALA A 131 14.80 7.38 -7.12
N VAL A 132 13.67 8.09 -6.92
CA VAL A 132 13.34 8.74 -5.64
C VAL A 132 13.24 7.72 -4.51
N MET A 133 12.54 6.60 -4.72
CA MET A 133 12.45 5.54 -3.70
C MET A 133 13.83 4.98 -3.35
N THR A 134 14.70 4.76 -4.35
CA THR A 134 16.08 4.29 -4.11
C THR A 134 16.89 5.31 -3.29
N LEU A 135 16.83 6.60 -3.64
CA LEU A 135 17.58 7.66 -2.97
C LEU A 135 17.12 7.85 -1.52
N VAL A 136 15.80 7.82 -1.28
CA VAL A 136 15.22 7.89 0.06
C VAL A 136 15.63 6.68 0.89
N GLU A 137 15.67 5.49 0.29
CA GLU A 137 16.06 4.26 0.99
C GLU A 137 17.56 4.24 1.35
N ILE A 138 18.43 4.80 0.49
CA ILE A 138 19.85 5.01 0.79
C ILE A 138 20.01 6.04 1.91
N GLY A 139 19.25 7.13 1.87
CA GLY A 139 19.09 8.05 3.01
C GLY A 139 20.32 8.86 3.40
N THR A 140 21.38 8.90 2.57
CA THR A 140 22.53 9.81 2.79
C THR A 140 22.17 11.23 2.37
N ASP A 141 22.87 12.22 2.92
CA ASP A 141 22.66 13.62 2.53
C ASP A 141 22.88 13.84 1.02
N GLU A 142 23.87 13.18 0.43
CA GLU A 142 24.09 13.23 -1.03
C GLU A 142 22.89 12.66 -1.81
N ALA A 143 22.35 11.53 -1.37
CA ALA A 143 21.20 10.90 -2.02
C ALA A 143 19.94 11.77 -1.91
N LEU A 144 19.67 12.33 -0.73
CA LEU A 144 18.49 13.18 -0.50
C LEU A 144 18.62 14.53 -1.21
N ASN A 145 19.81 15.15 -1.20
CA ASN A 145 20.07 16.41 -1.90
C ASN A 145 20.05 16.28 -3.43
N SER A 146 20.18 15.05 -3.97
CA SER A 146 19.95 14.77 -5.39
C SER A 146 18.52 15.17 -5.83
N ILE A 147 17.54 15.09 -4.93
CA ILE A 147 16.13 15.34 -5.25
C ILE A 147 15.84 16.84 -5.23
N GLU A 148 15.94 17.50 -6.40
CA GLU A 148 15.61 18.92 -6.57
C GLU A 148 14.09 19.12 -6.58
N ARG A 149 13.50 19.33 -5.39
CA ARG A 149 12.04 19.39 -5.18
C ARG A 149 11.30 20.35 -6.11
N ASP A 150 11.82 21.55 -6.32
CA ASP A 150 11.16 22.55 -7.18
C ASP A 150 11.12 22.08 -8.64
N LYS A 151 12.24 21.57 -9.16
CA LYS A 151 12.30 21.01 -10.52
C LYS A 151 11.48 19.73 -10.66
N LEU A 152 11.43 18.90 -9.60
CA LEU A 152 10.59 17.71 -9.58
C LEU A 152 9.11 18.10 -9.68
N LYS A 153 8.68 19.15 -8.97
CA LYS A 153 7.33 19.71 -9.08
C LYS A 153 7.05 20.23 -10.48
N GLU A 154 7.97 20.98 -11.09
CA GLU A 154 7.83 21.47 -12.47
C GLU A 154 7.69 20.32 -13.47
N PHE A 155 8.51 19.28 -13.35
CA PHE A 155 8.41 18.08 -14.18
C PHE A 155 7.07 17.37 -14.01
N ILE A 156 6.63 17.12 -12.78
CA ILE A 156 5.34 16.45 -12.54
C ILE A 156 4.19 17.32 -13.07
N SER A 157 4.27 18.64 -12.87
CA SER A 157 3.26 19.57 -13.37
C SER A 157 3.18 19.58 -14.90
N SER A 158 4.31 19.46 -15.62
CA SER A 158 4.29 19.44 -17.09
C SER A 158 3.68 18.15 -17.66
N MET A 159 3.61 17.09 -16.86
CA MET A 159 2.97 15.84 -17.25
C MET A 159 1.45 15.81 -17.00
N LYS A 160 0.92 16.75 -16.22
CA LYS A 160 -0.50 16.84 -15.86
C LYS A 160 -1.36 17.12 -17.09
N GLN A 161 -2.44 16.37 -17.23
CA GLN A 161 -3.45 16.55 -18.27
C GLN A 161 -4.71 17.26 -17.74
N SER A 162 -5.47 17.89 -18.64
CA SER A 162 -6.68 18.65 -18.28
C SER A 162 -7.80 17.81 -17.68
N ASN A 163 -7.83 16.51 -17.96
CA ASN A 163 -8.82 15.57 -17.43
C ASN A 163 -8.45 14.97 -16.05
N GLY A 164 -7.33 15.41 -15.46
CA GLY A 164 -6.79 14.91 -14.18
C GLY A 164 -5.79 13.76 -14.28
N SER A 165 -5.55 13.20 -15.47
CA SER A 165 -4.53 12.17 -15.66
C SER A 165 -3.13 12.77 -15.82
N PHE A 166 -2.12 11.91 -15.93
CA PHE A 166 -0.74 12.30 -16.19
C PHE A 166 -0.18 11.45 -17.34
N CYS A 167 0.58 12.06 -18.25
CA CYS A 167 1.42 11.31 -19.17
C CYS A 167 2.65 10.80 -18.42
N VAL A 168 3.16 9.63 -18.79
CA VAL A 168 4.34 9.09 -18.10
C VAL A 168 5.65 9.81 -18.44
N HIS A 169 5.72 10.46 -19.59
CA HIS A 169 6.78 11.37 -20.06
C HIS A 169 6.18 12.28 -21.15
N GLU A 170 6.97 13.22 -21.68
CA GLU A 170 6.55 14.08 -22.80
C GLU A 170 6.11 13.21 -23.99
N ASP A 171 4.88 13.41 -24.48
CA ASP A 171 4.22 12.60 -25.52
C ASP A 171 4.08 11.09 -25.21
N GLY A 172 4.26 10.70 -23.94
CA GLY A 172 4.13 9.32 -23.48
C GLY A 172 2.68 8.88 -23.25
N GLU A 173 2.51 7.60 -22.92
CA GLU A 173 1.19 7.06 -22.60
C GLU A 173 0.61 7.63 -21.30
N ILE A 174 -0.71 7.51 -21.16
CA ILE A 174 -1.46 7.89 -19.97
C ILE A 174 -2.01 6.60 -19.36
N ASP A 175 -1.68 6.33 -18.10
CA ASP A 175 -2.38 5.32 -17.31
C ASP A 175 -2.25 5.59 -15.81
N VAL A 176 -2.92 4.78 -14.98
CA VAL A 176 -2.93 4.94 -13.52
C VAL A 176 -1.53 4.88 -12.88
N ARG A 177 -0.51 4.30 -13.54
CA ARG A 177 0.87 4.28 -13.00
C ARG A 177 1.42 5.68 -12.92
N ALA A 178 1.14 6.52 -13.92
CA ALA A 178 1.60 7.91 -13.93
C ALA A 178 1.07 8.67 -12.71
N VAL A 179 -0.23 8.54 -12.42
CA VAL A 179 -0.86 9.20 -11.27
C VAL A 179 -0.28 8.68 -9.95
N TYR A 180 -0.16 7.36 -9.78
CA TYR A 180 0.39 6.76 -8.57
C TYR A 180 1.84 7.18 -8.31
N CYS A 181 2.70 7.05 -9.32
CA CYS A 181 4.11 7.38 -9.21
C CYS A 181 4.29 8.88 -8.94
N ALA A 182 3.58 9.76 -9.67
CA ALA A 182 3.64 11.20 -9.46
C ALA A 182 3.16 11.60 -8.06
N PHE A 183 2.01 11.09 -7.62
CA PHE A 183 1.46 11.42 -6.30
C PHE A 183 2.38 10.93 -5.19
N THR A 184 2.87 9.69 -5.29
CA THR A 184 3.73 9.10 -4.26
C THR A 184 5.02 9.87 -4.07
N VAL A 185 5.74 10.22 -5.15
CA VAL A 185 6.97 11.01 -5.00
C VAL A 185 6.68 12.43 -4.53
N SER A 186 5.56 13.03 -4.98
CA SER A 186 5.19 14.38 -4.55
C SER A 186 4.87 14.43 -3.06
N TYR A 187 4.13 13.44 -2.57
CA TYR A 187 3.78 13.27 -1.16
C TYR A 187 5.02 12.98 -0.31
N LEU A 188 5.85 12.00 -0.72
CA LEU A 188 7.06 11.61 0.00
C LEU A 188 8.08 12.75 0.10
N CYS A 189 8.25 13.51 -0.97
CA CYS A 189 9.19 14.64 -1.02
C CYS A 189 8.61 15.94 -0.42
N ASN A 190 7.38 15.90 0.11
CA ASN A 190 6.68 17.06 0.66
C ASN A 190 6.67 18.27 -0.29
N LEU A 191 6.24 18.04 -1.54
CA LEU A 191 6.09 19.11 -2.53
C LEU A 191 4.90 20.01 -2.14
N SER A 192 5.01 21.31 -2.40
CA SER A 192 3.94 22.28 -2.10
C SER A 192 2.76 22.17 -3.06
N ASN A 193 1.57 22.58 -2.61
CA ASN A 193 0.33 22.64 -3.39
C ASN A 193 -0.08 21.30 -4.03
N LEU A 194 -0.01 20.20 -3.29
CA LEU A 194 -0.41 18.88 -3.81
C LEU A 194 -1.88 18.85 -4.27
N GLU A 195 -2.77 19.56 -3.57
CA GLU A 195 -4.20 19.60 -3.93
C GLU A 195 -4.40 20.20 -5.33
N GLU A 196 -3.75 21.32 -5.62
CA GLU A 196 -3.76 21.97 -6.94
C GLU A 196 -3.08 21.08 -7.99
N LEU A 197 -1.91 20.52 -7.68
CA LEU A 197 -1.15 19.67 -8.60
C LEU A 197 -1.94 18.43 -9.02
N PHE A 198 -2.74 17.84 -8.12
CA PHE A 198 -3.52 16.63 -8.40
C PHE A 198 -5.03 16.89 -8.53
N GLU A 199 -5.44 18.14 -8.76
CA GLU A 199 -6.83 18.46 -9.07
C GLU A 199 -7.33 17.63 -10.26
N GLY A 200 -8.52 17.03 -10.10
CA GLY A 200 -9.15 16.15 -11.09
C GLY A 200 -8.66 14.69 -11.07
N SER A 201 -7.51 14.39 -10.47
CA SER A 201 -6.92 13.04 -10.53
C SER A 201 -7.77 11.97 -9.85
N SER A 202 -8.35 12.27 -8.68
CA SER A 202 -9.27 11.34 -8.01
C SER A 202 -10.51 11.03 -8.86
N ALA A 203 -11.05 12.02 -9.59
CA ALA A 203 -12.20 11.81 -10.47
C ALA A 203 -11.83 10.98 -11.70
N TRP A 204 -10.63 11.18 -12.26
CA TRP A 204 -10.13 10.35 -13.36
C TRP A 204 -9.91 8.89 -12.91
N LEU A 205 -9.27 8.68 -11.75
CA LEU A 205 -9.03 7.35 -11.18
C LEU A 205 -10.31 6.58 -10.86
N THR A 206 -11.36 7.24 -10.36
CA THR A 206 -12.66 6.59 -10.09
C THR A 206 -13.23 5.95 -11.36
N ARG A 207 -13.05 6.58 -12.53
CA ARG A 207 -13.50 6.02 -13.81
C ARG A 207 -12.69 4.81 -14.28
N CYS A 208 -11.53 4.54 -13.67
CA CYS A 208 -10.74 3.36 -13.97
C CYS A 208 -11.23 2.12 -13.21
N GLN A 209 -12.12 2.27 -12.22
CA GLN A 209 -12.76 1.11 -11.59
C GLN A 209 -13.72 0.46 -12.58
N THR A 210 -13.63 -0.85 -12.74
CA THR A 210 -14.40 -1.60 -13.75
C THR A 210 -15.60 -2.31 -13.13
N TYR A 211 -16.43 -2.90 -13.98
CA TYR A 211 -17.54 -3.77 -13.55
C TYR A 211 -17.10 -5.00 -12.76
N GLU A 212 -15.83 -5.44 -12.90
CA GLU A 212 -15.33 -6.58 -12.13
C GLU A 212 -15.00 -6.20 -10.68
N GLY A 213 -14.81 -4.91 -10.41
CA GLY A 213 -14.48 -4.32 -9.10
C GLY A 213 -13.03 -3.85 -8.95
N GLY A 214 -12.08 -4.41 -9.72
CA GLY A 214 -10.71 -3.92 -9.81
C GLY A 214 -10.57 -2.69 -10.70
N PHE A 215 -9.33 -2.24 -10.95
CA PHE A 215 -9.04 -1.06 -11.78
C PHE A 215 -8.25 -1.44 -13.03
N GLY A 216 -8.63 -0.83 -14.15
CA GLY A 216 -7.87 -0.83 -15.39
C GLY A 216 -6.80 0.26 -15.45
N GLY A 217 -5.93 0.19 -16.46
CA GLY A 217 -4.89 1.21 -16.69
C GLY A 217 -5.48 2.56 -17.08
N GLU A 218 -6.60 2.53 -17.78
CA GLU A 218 -7.38 3.68 -18.23
C GLU A 218 -8.87 3.37 -18.09
N PRO A 219 -9.75 4.38 -18.14
CA PRO A 219 -11.19 4.14 -18.15
C PRO A 219 -11.63 3.19 -19.28
N GLY A 220 -12.35 2.14 -18.93
CA GLY A 220 -12.84 1.12 -19.87
C GLY A 220 -11.89 -0.07 -20.11
N CYS A 221 -10.66 -0.04 -19.60
CA CYS A 221 -9.74 -1.17 -19.66
C CYS A 221 -10.10 -2.28 -18.66
N GLU A 222 -9.62 -3.50 -18.91
CA GLU A 222 -9.76 -4.67 -18.03
C GLU A 222 -9.12 -4.43 -16.65
N SER A 223 -9.72 -4.97 -15.58
CA SER A 223 -9.11 -4.89 -14.25
C SER A 223 -7.78 -5.61 -14.21
N HIS A 224 -6.75 -4.98 -13.62
CA HIS A 224 -5.42 -5.55 -13.51
C HIS A 224 -4.82 -5.31 -12.12
N GLY A 225 -4.11 -6.29 -11.58
CA GLY A 225 -3.58 -6.22 -10.21
C GLY A 225 -2.64 -5.04 -10.00
N GLY A 226 -1.70 -4.81 -10.91
CA GLY A 226 -0.80 -3.66 -10.84
C GLY A 226 -1.51 -2.30 -10.91
N TYR A 227 -2.53 -2.17 -11.76
CA TYR A 227 -3.31 -0.92 -11.90
C TYR A 227 -4.25 -0.71 -10.70
N THR A 228 -4.83 -1.79 -10.19
CA THR A 228 -5.61 -1.83 -8.95
C THR A 228 -4.78 -1.37 -7.75
N PHE A 229 -3.54 -1.84 -7.63
CA PHE A 229 -2.60 -1.33 -6.63
C PHE A 229 -2.36 0.17 -6.79
N CYS A 230 -1.99 0.61 -8.00
CA CYS A 230 -1.70 2.02 -8.25
C CYS A 230 -2.89 2.91 -7.86
N ALA A 231 -4.11 2.53 -8.23
CA ALA A 231 -5.32 3.26 -7.89
C ALA A 231 -5.61 3.23 -6.38
N LEU A 232 -5.69 2.06 -5.76
CA LEU A 232 -6.02 1.92 -4.33
C LEU A 232 -4.99 2.59 -3.43
N ALA A 233 -3.69 2.42 -3.71
CA ALA A 233 -2.63 3.10 -2.97
C ALA A 233 -2.74 4.62 -3.10
N THR A 234 -3.07 5.13 -4.30
CA THR A 234 -3.29 6.57 -4.50
C THR A 234 -4.49 7.08 -3.71
N PHE A 235 -5.63 6.38 -3.76
CA PHE A 235 -6.81 6.76 -2.99
C PHE A 235 -6.56 6.70 -1.47
N ALA A 236 -5.82 5.70 -1.00
CA ALA A 236 -5.44 5.61 0.41
C ALA A 236 -4.54 6.78 0.84
N LEU A 237 -3.51 7.11 0.05
CA LEU A 237 -2.62 8.24 0.34
C LEU A 237 -3.34 9.61 0.25
N MET A 238 -4.29 9.75 -0.68
CA MET A 238 -5.15 10.93 -0.79
C MET A 238 -6.25 10.99 0.29
N GLN A 239 -6.44 9.93 1.09
CA GLN A 239 -7.57 9.77 2.02
C GLN A 239 -8.95 9.91 1.33
N LYS A 240 -9.06 9.35 0.12
CA LYS A 240 -10.24 9.44 -0.75
C LYS A 240 -10.85 8.07 -1.12
N MET A 241 -10.66 7.06 -0.27
CA MET A 241 -11.21 5.71 -0.46
C MET A 241 -12.76 5.70 -0.54
N TYR A 242 -13.45 6.72 -0.02
CA TYR A 242 -14.90 6.87 -0.13
C TYR A 242 -15.41 7.13 -1.56
N LEU A 243 -14.53 7.43 -2.52
CA LEU A 243 -14.90 7.70 -3.92
C LEU A 243 -15.02 6.45 -4.79
N ILE A 244 -14.79 5.26 -4.22
CA ILE A 244 -14.74 3.99 -4.96
C ILE A 244 -15.57 2.92 -4.26
N ASP A 245 -15.98 1.89 -5.01
CA ASP A 245 -16.65 0.73 -4.43
C ASP A 245 -15.61 -0.25 -3.87
N THR A 246 -15.26 -0.06 -2.59
CA THR A 246 -14.28 -0.91 -1.89
C THR A 246 -14.76 -2.35 -1.69
N GLN A 247 -16.08 -2.60 -1.68
CA GLN A 247 -16.63 -3.95 -1.54
C GLN A 247 -16.44 -4.76 -2.82
N SER A 248 -16.73 -4.15 -3.97
CA SER A 248 -16.44 -4.77 -5.27
C SER A 248 -14.93 -5.00 -5.47
N ALA A 249 -14.09 -4.06 -5.02
CA ALA A 249 -12.63 -4.19 -5.09
C ALA A 249 -12.14 -5.34 -4.23
N LEU A 250 -12.62 -5.44 -2.99
CA LEU A 250 -12.31 -6.57 -2.10
C LEU A 250 -12.75 -7.90 -2.72
N ARG A 251 -13.98 -7.98 -3.21
CA ARG A 251 -14.48 -9.17 -3.92
C ARG A 251 -13.55 -9.54 -5.07
N TRP A 252 -13.21 -8.58 -5.93
CA TRP A 252 -12.32 -8.82 -7.06
C TRP A 252 -10.97 -9.38 -6.63
N LEU A 253 -10.35 -8.78 -5.60
CA LEU A 253 -9.05 -9.19 -5.05
C LEU A 253 -9.05 -10.61 -4.51
N VAL A 254 -10.06 -11.02 -3.73
CA VAL A 254 -10.11 -12.39 -3.19
C VAL A 254 -10.22 -13.45 -4.29
N PHE A 255 -10.89 -13.15 -5.41
CA PHE A 255 -10.95 -14.01 -6.59
C PHE A 255 -9.67 -14.02 -7.44
N ARG A 256 -8.61 -13.35 -7.01
CA ARG A 256 -7.29 -13.45 -7.64
C ARG A 256 -6.41 -14.50 -7.01
N GLN A 257 -6.70 -14.98 -5.79
CA GLN A 257 -5.89 -16.03 -5.19
C GLN A 257 -6.23 -17.38 -5.82
N MET A 258 -5.21 -18.05 -6.34
CA MET A 258 -5.38 -19.29 -7.08
C MET A 258 -5.43 -20.47 -6.09
N LYS A 259 -6.50 -21.25 -6.14
CA LYS A 259 -6.80 -22.29 -5.14
C LYS A 259 -5.76 -23.41 -5.12
N LEU A 260 -5.26 -23.82 -6.29
CA LEU A 260 -4.23 -24.85 -6.35
C LEU A 260 -2.88 -24.24 -6.04
N GLU A 261 -2.46 -23.21 -6.76
CA GLU A 261 -1.10 -22.69 -6.72
C GLU A 261 -0.81 -21.94 -5.42
N GLY A 262 -1.79 -21.23 -4.85
CA GLY A 262 -1.70 -20.43 -3.64
C GLY A 262 -1.27 -18.98 -3.87
N GLY A 263 -0.62 -18.71 -5.00
CA GLY A 263 -0.28 -17.36 -5.46
C GLY A 263 -1.45 -16.61 -6.07
N PHE A 264 -1.17 -15.42 -6.60
CA PHE A 264 -2.18 -14.58 -7.25
C PHE A 264 -2.04 -14.54 -8.78
N GLN A 265 -3.18 -14.55 -9.48
CA GLN A 265 -3.25 -14.11 -10.89
C GLN A 265 -3.49 -12.60 -10.96
N GLY A 266 -2.95 -11.93 -11.98
CA GLY A 266 -3.10 -10.48 -12.13
C GLY A 266 -4.48 -10.05 -12.62
N ARG A 267 -5.20 -10.94 -13.30
CA ARG A 267 -6.48 -10.70 -13.98
C ARG A 267 -7.28 -11.98 -14.05
N THR A 268 -8.58 -11.87 -14.27
CA THR A 268 -9.47 -13.02 -14.42
C THR A 268 -8.99 -13.93 -15.56
N ASN A 269 -8.95 -15.24 -15.33
CA ASN A 269 -8.58 -16.26 -16.33
C ASN A 269 -7.14 -16.13 -16.88
N LYS A 270 -6.20 -15.67 -16.07
CA LYS A 270 -4.77 -15.63 -16.40
C LYS A 270 -3.99 -16.49 -15.41
N LEU A 271 -2.76 -16.86 -15.78
CA LEU A 271 -1.95 -17.69 -14.90
C LEU A 271 -1.53 -16.92 -13.64
N VAL A 272 -1.26 -17.68 -12.57
CA VAL A 272 -0.58 -17.19 -11.38
C VAL A 272 0.79 -16.58 -11.75
N ASP A 273 1.19 -15.51 -11.04
CA ASP A 273 2.52 -14.91 -11.14
C ASP A 273 2.90 -14.31 -9.77
N VAL A 274 4.10 -14.64 -9.31
CA VAL A 274 4.57 -14.23 -7.98
C VAL A 274 4.66 -12.71 -7.82
N CYS A 275 4.79 -11.91 -8.87
CA CYS A 275 4.83 -10.46 -8.71
C CYS A 275 3.49 -9.89 -8.20
N TYR A 276 2.36 -10.57 -8.45
CA TYR A 276 1.05 -10.20 -7.91
C TYR A 276 0.90 -10.51 -6.44
N SER A 277 1.83 -11.26 -5.84
CA SER A 277 1.99 -11.22 -4.40
C SER A 277 2.04 -9.76 -3.94
N TYR A 278 2.66 -8.84 -4.71
CA TYR A 278 2.90 -7.43 -4.30
C TYR A 278 1.69 -6.60 -4.49
N TRP A 279 1.37 -6.51 -5.77
CA TRP A 279 0.29 -5.70 -6.23
C TRP A 279 -0.99 -6.02 -5.47
N LEU A 280 -1.29 -7.29 -5.20
CA LEU A 280 -2.56 -7.63 -4.54
C LEU A 280 -2.50 -7.66 -3.02
N SER A 281 -1.44 -8.18 -2.39
CA SER A 281 -1.40 -8.22 -0.92
C SER A 281 -1.38 -6.81 -0.31
N ALA A 282 -0.72 -5.85 -0.98
CA ALA A 282 -0.74 -4.46 -0.54
C ALA A 282 -2.13 -3.79 -0.72
N CYS A 283 -2.93 -4.24 -1.71
CA CYS A 283 -4.32 -3.77 -1.85
C CYS A 283 -5.18 -4.21 -0.66
N PHE A 284 -5.00 -5.44 -0.18
CA PHE A 284 -5.72 -5.91 1.01
C PHE A 284 -5.43 -5.05 2.22
N CYS A 285 -4.16 -4.67 2.46
CA CYS A 285 -3.80 -3.76 3.56
C CYS A 285 -4.50 -2.39 3.44
N ALA A 286 -4.59 -1.84 2.22
CA ALA A 286 -5.30 -0.57 2.00
C ALA A 286 -6.80 -0.68 2.31
N ILE A 287 -7.43 -1.80 1.94
CA ILE A 287 -8.85 -2.07 2.22
C ILE A 287 -9.08 -2.37 3.70
N GLU A 288 -8.23 -3.16 4.36
CA GLU A 288 -8.32 -3.45 5.79
C GLU A 288 -8.26 -2.16 6.62
N ASN A 289 -7.35 -1.26 6.27
CA ASN A 289 -7.25 0.05 6.93
C ASN A 289 -8.53 0.89 6.76
N GLU A 290 -9.14 0.86 5.57
CA GLU A 290 -10.40 1.56 5.31
C GLU A 290 -11.58 0.94 6.08
N ILE A 291 -11.64 -0.39 6.18
CA ILE A 291 -12.66 -1.11 6.97
C ILE A 291 -12.51 -0.75 8.45
N PHE A 292 -11.27 -0.75 8.96
CA PHE A 292 -10.95 -0.38 10.33
C PHE A 292 -11.36 1.06 10.64
N ASN A 293 -11.02 2.02 9.76
CA ASN A 293 -11.40 3.42 9.92
C ASN A 293 -12.91 3.66 9.95
N LYS A 294 -13.70 2.76 9.35
CA LYS A 294 -15.17 2.78 9.38
C LYS A 294 -15.77 2.18 10.65
N GLY A 295 -14.95 1.79 11.64
CA GLY A 295 -15.41 1.22 12.91
C GLY A 295 -15.93 -0.22 12.79
N ASN A 296 -15.71 -0.87 11.65
CA ASN A 296 -16.07 -2.26 11.46
C ASN A 296 -14.90 -3.13 11.97
N SER A 297 -15.04 -3.68 13.17
CA SER A 297 -14.09 -4.68 13.69
C SER A 297 -14.26 -5.97 12.89
N THR A 298 -13.29 -6.33 12.06
CA THR A 298 -13.14 -7.72 11.61
C THR A 298 -12.79 -8.58 12.82
N GLU A 299 -13.26 -9.84 12.86
CA GLU A 299 -12.78 -10.81 13.85
C GLU A 299 -11.25 -10.78 13.91
N GLU A 300 -10.69 -10.58 15.10
CA GLU A 300 -9.36 -10.00 15.35
C GLU A 300 -8.15 -10.77 14.78
N ASP A 301 -8.36 -11.92 14.13
CA ASP A 301 -7.30 -12.85 13.70
C ASP A 301 -7.40 -13.34 12.23
N LYS A 302 -8.33 -12.82 11.41
CA LYS A 302 -8.50 -13.30 10.02
C LYS A 302 -7.96 -12.32 8.98
N CYS A 303 -6.90 -12.73 8.28
CA CYS A 303 -6.45 -12.05 7.06
C CYS A 303 -7.52 -12.17 5.96
N LEU A 304 -7.65 -11.14 5.10
CA LEU A 304 -8.60 -11.15 3.98
C LEU A 304 -8.25 -12.13 2.84
N PHE A 305 -7.11 -12.79 2.90
CA PHE A 305 -6.64 -13.81 1.95
C PHE A 305 -5.82 -14.89 2.65
N ASN A 306 -5.56 -16.01 1.98
CA ASN A 306 -4.80 -17.12 2.56
C ASN A 306 -3.29 -16.85 2.51
N VAL A 307 -2.75 -16.33 3.62
CA VAL A 307 -1.32 -16.00 3.75
C VAL A 307 -0.43 -17.25 3.66
N ILE A 308 -0.87 -18.39 4.20
CA ILE A 308 -0.07 -19.62 4.23
C ILE A 308 0.13 -20.16 2.81
N ASP A 309 -0.93 -20.19 2.00
CA ASP A 309 -0.84 -20.66 0.63
C ASP A 309 0.02 -19.74 -0.25
N LEU A 310 -0.06 -18.43 -0.02
CA LEU A 310 0.81 -17.47 -0.70
C LEU A 310 2.29 -17.68 -0.34
N GLN A 311 2.59 -17.87 0.94
CA GLN A 311 3.95 -18.14 1.41
C GLN A 311 4.51 -19.43 0.81
N LYS A 312 3.71 -20.49 0.76
CA LYS A 312 4.06 -21.75 0.09
C LYS A 312 4.35 -21.51 -1.40
N TYR A 313 3.51 -20.77 -2.11
CA TYR A 313 3.76 -20.44 -3.51
C TYR A 313 5.09 -19.69 -3.72
N ILE A 314 5.40 -18.72 -2.86
CA ILE A 314 6.66 -17.97 -2.96
C ILE A 314 7.87 -18.89 -2.71
N LEU A 315 7.85 -19.65 -1.61
CA LEU A 315 9.00 -20.42 -1.13
C LEU A 315 9.23 -21.74 -1.87
N GLU A 316 8.16 -22.43 -2.27
CA GLU A 316 8.22 -23.71 -2.99
C GLU A 316 8.39 -23.54 -4.50
N ILE A 317 7.62 -22.61 -5.07
CA ILE A 317 7.41 -22.56 -6.52
C ILE A 317 8.30 -21.48 -7.15
N SER A 318 8.35 -20.31 -6.52
CA SER A 318 8.95 -19.10 -7.09
C SER A 318 10.42 -18.90 -6.72
N GLN A 319 10.88 -19.52 -5.64
CA GLN A 319 12.25 -19.43 -5.18
C GLN A 319 13.22 -20.18 -6.11
N ASN A 320 14.39 -19.59 -6.39
CA ASN A 320 15.48 -20.26 -7.11
C ASN A 320 16.63 -20.61 -6.16
N ASN A 321 17.15 -21.83 -6.27
CA ASN A 321 18.25 -22.35 -5.44
C ASN A 321 19.56 -21.56 -5.58
N CYS A 322 19.77 -20.87 -6.70
CA CYS A 322 20.94 -20.02 -6.94
C CYS A 322 20.71 -18.54 -6.58
N GLY A 323 19.57 -18.20 -5.97
CA GLY A 323 19.19 -16.81 -5.67
C GLY A 323 18.23 -16.22 -6.71
N GLY A 324 17.58 -15.12 -6.33
CA GLY A 324 16.43 -14.54 -7.05
C GLY A 324 15.11 -15.33 -6.95
N PHE A 325 14.04 -14.75 -7.47
CA PHE A 325 12.71 -15.35 -7.58
C PHE A 325 12.23 -15.33 -9.04
N ARG A 326 11.40 -16.29 -9.43
CA ARG A 326 10.82 -16.42 -10.79
C ARG A 326 9.31 -16.30 -10.73
N ASP A 327 8.72 -15.75 -11.79
CA ASP A 327 7.27 -15.64 -12.04
C ASP A 327 6.51 -16.94 -11.67
N LYS A 328 6.89 -18.05 -12.31
CA LYS A 328 6.32 -19.39 -12.16
C LYS A 328 7.38 -20.44 -12.58
N PRO A 329 7.16 -21.75 -12.35
CA PRO A 329 8.06 -22.79 -12.86
C PRO A 329 8.30 -22.60 -14.37
N GLU A 330 9.48 -22.92 -14.86
CA GLU A 330 9.95 -22.67 -16.24
C GLU A 330 10.47 -21.25 -16.53
N LYS A 331 10.17 -20.24 -15.71
CA LYS A 331 10.71 -18.88 -15.90
C LYS A 331 12.07 -18.69 -15.22
N SER A 332 12.94 -17.92 -15.86
CA SER A 332 14.21 -17.51 -15.27
C SER A 332 13.98 -16.62 -14.06
N ALA A 333 14.83 -16.74 -13.06
CA ALA A 333 14.79 -15.88 -11.88
C ALA A 333 15.20 -14.44 -12.23
N LYS A 334 14.53 -13.49 -11.60
CA LYS A 334 14.81 -12.05 -11.65
C LYS A 334 14.92 -11.52 -10.21
N ASN A 335 15.42 -10.30 -10.07
CA ASN A 335 15.20 -9.55 -8.83
C ASN A 335 13.71 -9.28 -8.71
N MET A 336 13.13 -9.64 -7.57
CA MET A 336 11.71 -9.44 -7.33
C MET A 336 11.49 -9.06 -5.87
N PHE A 337 10.54 -8.17 -5.66
CA PHE A 337 10.07 -7.77 -4.34
C PHE A 337 9.36 -8.95 -3.67
N TRP A 338 9.76 -9.32 -2.45
CA TRP A 338 8.85 -9.47 -1.31
C TRP A 338 9.43 -9.92 0.03
N ASN A 339 8.72 -9.43 1.05
CA ASN A 339 8.32 -9.95 2.37
C ASN A 339 9.12 -11.10 2.95
N ASP A 340 9.86 -10.76 3.99
CA ASP A 340 10.41 -11.65 5.00
C ASP A 340 9.46 -11.68 6.21
N LYS A 341 9.28 -12.88 6.78
CA LYS A 341 9.13 -13.09 8.23
C LYS A 341 9.63 -14.50 8.54
N ASP A 342 10.95 -14.61 8.67
CA ASP A 342 11.54 -15.55 9.60
C ASP A 342 10.92 -15.35 10.99
N PHE A 343 10.47 -16.48 11.54
CA PHE A 343 10.07 -16.63 12.92
C PHE A 343 11.33 -16.58 13.82
N ASN A 344 11.54 -15.45 14.50
CA ASN A 344 12.40 -15.38 15.69
C ASN A 344 11.82 -14.37 16.69
N PRO A 345 11.32 -14.79 17.87
CA PRO A 345 10.52 -13.95 18.77
C PRO A 345 11.30 -12.85 19.54
N THR A 346 12.56 -12.55 19.20
CA THR A 346 13.42 -11.70 20.06
C THR A 346 14.21 -10.58 19.37
N GLN A 347 13.98 -10.24 18.10
CA GLN A 347 14.63 -9.08 17.47
C GLN A 347 13.62 -8.06 16.92
N GLN A 348 13.60 -6.87 17.54
CA GLN A 348 12.86 -5.70 17.09
C GLN A 348 13.53 -5.08 15.85
N TYR A 349 12.79 -4.95 14.76
CA TYR A 349 13.12 -4.08 13.63
C TYR A 349 11.95 -3.10 13.35
N PRO A 350 12.24 -1.86 12.92
CA PRO A 350 11.22 -0.83 12.74
C PRO A 350 10.26 -1.17 11.59
N SER A 351 8.98 -1.01 11.89
CA SER A 351 7.80 -1.30 11.09
C SER A 351 7.73 -0.50 9.78
N GLN A 352 8.11 -1.11 8.65
CA GLN A 352 7.72 -0.65 7.31
C GLN A 352 7.50 -1.87 6.40
N LEU A 353 6.27 -1.98 5.87
CA LEU A 353 5.77 -3.01 4.95
C LEU A 353 5.89 -4.45 5.46
N LEU A 354 4.95 -4.89 6.31
CA LEU A 354 4.93 -6.23 6.88
C LEU A 354 3.55 -6.86 6.71
N ILE A 355 3.47 -7.98 5.97
CA ILE A 355 2.43 -8.98 6.25
C ILE A 355 3.16 -10.10 6.97
N SER A 356 2.91 -10.19 8.28
CA SER A 356 3.45 -11.26 9.10
C SER A 356 2.34 -12.16 9.62
N PRO A 357 2.51 -13.50 9.64
CA PRO A 357 1.52 -14.40 10.23
C PRO A 357 1.58 -14.46 11.77
N SER A 358 2.58 -13.86 12.42
CA SER A 358 2.66 -13.84 13.89
C SER A 358 2.04 -12.57 14.47
N SER A 359 0.80 -12.69 14.94
CA SER A 359 0.05 -11.65 15.65
C SER A 359 0.64 -11.28 17.02
N SER A 360 1.88 -11.67 17.36
CA SER A 360 2.55 -11.32 18.62
C SER A 360 3.64 -10.25 18.51
N SER A 361 4.09 -9.87 17.31
CA SER A 361 5.20 -8.90 17.13
C SER A 361 4.79 -7.54 16.56
N LEU A 362 3.54 -7.35 16.13
CA LEU A 362 2.92 -6.02 15.99
C LEU A 362 2.53 -5.42 17.37
N ARG A 363 2.70 -6.19 18.46
CA ARG A 363 2.30 -5.83 19.83
C ARG A 363 3.42 -5.29 20.72
N HIS A 364 4.62 -4.99 20.19
CA HIS A 364 5.46 -4.01 20.86
C HIS A 364 4.97 -2.62 20.50
N ARG A 365 4.05 -2.13 21.35
CA ARG A 365 3.81 -0.71 21.60
C ARG A 365 5.18 0.00 21.73
N GLN A 366 5.67 0.57 20.64
CA GLN A 366 6.40 1.82 20.75
C GLN A 366 5.34 2.90 20.56
N THR A 367 5.18 3.68 21.62
CA THR A 367 4.51 4.97 21.64
C THR A 367 5.08 5.84 20.52
N TYR A 368 4.49 5.77 19.34
CA TYR A 368 4.37 6.92 18.45
C TYR A 368 3.23 7.80 19.00
N SER A 369 3.44 8.28 20.23
CA SER A 369 2.60 9.29 20.88
C SER A 369 2.98 10.70 20.46
N ASN A 370 3.88 10.85 19.48
CA ASN A 370 4.21 12.13 18.87
C ASN A 370 3.94 12.00 17.37
N LEU A 371 2.93 12.74 16.89
CA LEU A 371 2.53 12.94 15.48
C LEU A 371 1.41 12.04 14.92
N ILE A 372 0.24 11.95 15.58
CA ILE A 372 -1.07 11.94 14.88
C ILE A 372 -2.09 12.75 15.72
N PRO A 373 -2.51 13.95 15.26
CA PRO A 373 -3.57 14.72 15.89
C PRO A 373 -4.91 14.22 15.38
N ASN A 374 -5.49 13.19 16.02
CA ASN A 374 -6.88 12.78 15.76
C ASN A 374 -7.48 12.10 16.99
N GLN A 375 -7.41 12.78 18.14
CA GLN A 375 -8.47 12.62 19.14
C GLN A 375 -9.58 13.62 18.77
N PRO A 376 -10.87 13.30 18.97
CA PRO A 376 -11.96 14.27 18.82
C PRO A 376 -11.70 15.56 19.62
N LEU A 377 -10.93 15.46 20.71
CA LEU A 377 -10.50 16.55 21.58
C LEU A 377 -9.29 17.35 21.06
N THR A 378 -8.59 16.90 20.01
CA THR A 378 -7.41 17.58 19.43
C THR A 378 -7.65 18.15 18.04
N LYS A 379 -8.89 18.13 17.56
CA LYS A 379 -9.27 18.77 16.29
C LYS A 379 -9.08 20.28 16.40
N GLN A 380 -8.28 20.89 15.53
CA GLN A 380 -8.26 22.34 15.39
C GLN A 380 -9.63 22.78 14.86
N VAL A 381 -10.42 23.41 15.72
CA VAL A 381 -11.69 24.03 15.36
C VAL A 381 -11.39 25.48 15.02
N ASP A 382 -11.89 25.96 13.88
CA ASP A 382 -11.80 27.36 13.52
C ASP A 382 -12.57 28.21 14.54
N GLN A 383 -11.85 28.88 15.43
CA GLN A 383 -12.43 29.71 16.48
C GLN A 383 -13.13 30.97 15.92
N LEU A 384 -12.97 31.29 14.63
CA LEU A 384 -13.59 32.45 13.98
C LEU A 384 -14.95 32.16 13.34
N LEU A 385 -15.34 30.88 13.20
CA LEU A 385 -16.68 30.47 12.74
C LEU A 385 -17.68 30.54 13.92
N TYR A 386 -17.90 31.75 14.44
CA TYR A 386 -18.85 32.03 15.53
C TYR A 386 -20.31 32.13 15.09
N GLU A 387 -20.60 31.91 13.81
CA GLU A 387 -21.96 31.88 13.30
C GLU A 387 -22.45 30.44 13.24
N ILE A 388 -23.46 30.13 14.07
CA ILE A 388 -24.31 28.96 13.86
C ILE A 388 -24.79 29.07 12.40
N PRO A 389 -24.48 28.10 11.51
CA PRO A 389 -24.94 28.21 10.13
C PRO A 389 -26.47 28.15 10.13
N ASP A 390 -27.14 29.29 9.87
CA ASP A 390 -28.60 29.38 9.79
C ASP A 390 -29.20 28.30 8.88
N PHE A 391 -28.42 27.86 7.89
CA PHE A 391 -28.79 26.86 6.90
C PHE A 391 -28.71 25.39 7.37
N LYS A 392 -28.07 25.07 8.51
CA LYS A 392 -28.01 23.67 9.01
C LYS A 392 -29.37 23.22 9.59
N PHE A 393 -30.21 24.16 10.03
CA PHE A 393 -31.47 23.87 10.73
C PHE A 393 -32.73 23.94 9.87
N THR A 394 -32.68 24.57 8.69
CA THR A 394 -33.92 24.79 7.90
C THR A 394 -34.30 23.67 6.94
N LYS A 395 -33.52 22.57 6.78
CA LYS A 395 -33.83 21.54 5.76
C LYS A 395 -33.63 20.06 6.11
N ASN A 396 -33.26 19.67 7.34
CA ASN A 396 -33.17 18.24 7.68
C ASN A 396 -33.74 17.91 9.07
N SER A 397 -34.98 17.44 9.08
CA SER A 397 -35.68 16.85 10.23
C SER A 397 -35.36 15.36 10.40
N LEU A 398 -34.09 14.97 10.26
CA LEU A 398 -33.63 13.57 10.29
C LEU A 398 -32.51 13.40 11.32
N PHE A 399 -32.46 12.22 11.95
CA PHE A 399 -31.48 11.81 12.97
C PHE A 399 -30.04 12.22 12.59
N GLN A 400 -29.38 12.98 13.47
CA GLN A 400 -28.01 13.44 13.29
C GLN A 400 -27.13 12.84 14.40
N PRO A 401 -26.04 12.12 14.06
CA PRO A 401 -25.11 11.63 15.07
C PRO A 401 -24.45 12.81 15.81
N PRO A 402 -24.01 12.61 17.07
CA PRO A 402 -23.34 13.65 17.84
C PRO A 402 -22.07 14.18 17.14
N GLU A 403 -21.94 15.49 17.01
CA GLU A 403 -20.78 16.19 16.44
C GLU A 403 -20.33 17.31 17.39
N PHE A 404 -19.03 17.36 17.72
CA PHE A 404 -18.44 18.48 18.45
C PHE A 404 -18.19 19.65 17.49
N LEU A 405 -18.88 20.76 17.72
CA LEU A 405 -18.61 22.03 17.06
C LEU A 405 -17.51 22.82 17.76
N LYS A 406 -17.31 22.62 19.07
CA LYS A 406 -16.23 23.21 19.86
C LYS A 406 -15.73 22.18 20.86
N VAL A 407 -14.41 22.05 20.97
CA VAL A 407 -13.76 21.28 22.03
C VAL A 407 -12.92 22.22 22.88
N PHE A 408 -12.80 21.89 24.17
CA PHE A 408 -11.96 22.61 25.10
C PHE A 408 -10.48 22.34 24.80
N SER A 409 -9.59 23.24 25.23
CA SER A 409 -8.14 23.12 25.06
C SER A 409 -7.43 23.03 26.42
N ASP A 410 -6.12 22.74 26.39
CA ASP A 410 -5.29 22.78 27.59
C ASP A 410 -5.32 24.16 28.25
N ILE A 411 -5.48 24.19 29.58
CA ILE A 411 -5.49 25.41 30.39
C ILE A 411 -4.36 25.32 31.41
N ARG A 412 -3.60 26.41 31.57
CA ARG A 412 -2.68 26.59 32.69
C ARG A 412 -3.35 27.48 33.73
N CYS A 413 -3.60 26.94 34.92
CA CYS A 413 -4.18 27.68 36.04
C CYS A 413 -3.30 27.52 37.29
N ILE A 414 -3.48 28.41 38.27
CA ILE A 414 -2.79 28.32 39.56
C ILE A 414 -3.49 27.25 40.40
N GLU A 415 -2.73 26.45 41.14
CA GLU A 415 -3.31 25.45 42.05
C GLU A 415 -4.26 26.12 43.06
N GLY A 416 -5.48 25.59 43.17
CA GLY A 416 -6.56 26.18 43.98
C GLY A 416 -7.43 27.23 43.27
N SER A 417 -7.16 27.54 41.99
CA SER A 417 -8.04 28.39 41.15
C SER A 417 -9.00 27.55 40.29
N THR A 418 -10.12 28.16 39.86
CA THR A 418 -11.12 27.52 39.00
C THR A 418 -10.64 27.46 37.55
N ALA A 419 -10.65 26.26 36.95
CA ALA A 419 -10.45 26.05 35.51
C ALA A 419 -11.80 25.80 34.82
N ILE A 420 -12.05 26.44 33.67
CA ILE A 420 -13.31 26.35 32.92
C ILE A 420 -13.04 25.71 31.56
N PHE A 421 -13.65 24.56 31.31
CA PHE A 421 -13.56 23.85 30.03
C PHE A 421 -14.91 23.88 29.33
N ASP A 422 -15.00 24.50 28.16
CA ASP A 422 -16.24 24.63 27.41
C ASP A 422 -16.21 23.86 26.08
N CYS A 423 -17.32 23.20 25.75
CA CYS A 423 -17.50 22.47 24.50
C CYS A 423 -18.92 22.66 23.97
N MET A 424 -19.09 22.46 22.65
CA MET A 424 -20.39 22.57 21.99
C MET A 424 -20.63 21.30 21.17
N ILE A 425 -21.77 20.66 21.39
CA ILE A 425 -22.13 19.38 20.76
C ILE A 425 -23.50 19.51 20.11
N LEU A 426 -23.62 19.09 18.86
CA LEU A 426 -24.89 18.96 18.14
C LEU A 426 -25.25 17.49 17.98
N GLY A 427 -26.54 17.15 18.03
CA GLY A 427 -27.04 15.81 17.70
C GLY A 427 -28.56 15.69 17.87
N SER A 428 -29.17 14.76 17.13
CA SER A 428 -30.60 14.46 17.19
C SER A 428 -30.82 12.93 17.17
N PRO A 429 -31.28 12.31 18.28
CA PRO A 429 -31.73 12.92 19.54
C PRO A 429 -30.58 13.55 20.34
N ARG A 430 -30.92 14.39 21.32
CA ARG A 430 -29.96 15.14 22.15
C ARG A 430 -28.87 14.20 22.72
N PRO A 431 -27.58 14.46 22.46
CA PRO A 431 -26.48 13.64 22.97
C PRO A 431 -26.44 13.64 24.51
N LYS A 432 -26.06 12.50 25.10
CA LYS A 432 -25.66 12.43 26.52
C LYS A 432 -24.17 12.66 26.63
N VAL A 433 -23.75 13.51 27.56
CA VAL A 433 -22.34 13.90 27.75
C VAL A 433 -21.84 13.39 29.10
N CYS A 434 -20.61 12.89 29.13
CA CYS A 434 -19.89 12.59 30.37
C CYS A 434 -18.48 13.18 30.30
N TRP A 435 -17.98 13.63 31.47
CA TRP A 435 -16.62 14.13 31.63
C TRP A 435 -15.76 13.04 32.29
N LEU A 436 -14.51 12.92 31.84
CA LEU A 436 -13.54 11.96 32.34
C LEU A 436 -12.31 12.69 32.91
N PHE A 437 -11.74 12.15 33.98
CA PHE A 437 -10.43 12.53 34.50
C PHE A 437 -9.58 11.27 34.65
N ASN A 438 -8.41 11.22 33.98
CA ASN A 438 -7.56 10.02 33.89
C ASN A 438 -8.33 8.74 33.48
N ASP A 439 -9.14 8.86 32.41
CA ASP A 439 -10.00 7.80 31.88
C ASP A 439 -11.11 7.28 32.84
N GLU A 440 -11.25 7.89 34.02
CA GLU A 440 -12.33 7.59 34.96
C GLU A 440 -13.42 8.66 34.92
N LYS A 441 -14.67 8.22 35.11
CA LYS A 441 -15.82 9.13 35.12
C LYS A 441 -15.71 10.08 36.30
N LEU A 442 -15.76 11.37 36.02
CA LEU A 442 -15.65 12.41 37.02
C LEU A 442 -16.85 12.35 37.99
N THR A 443 -16.57 12.37 39.29
CA THR A 443 -17.55 12.33 40.38
C THR A 443 -17.89 13.74 40.87
N PHE A 444 -19.12 13.95 41.34
CA PHE A 444 -19.79 15.27 41.36
C PHE A 444 -19.66 16.08 42.66
N ASP A 445 -18.47 16.19 43.24
CA ASP A 445 -18.30 16.94 44.49
C ASP A 445 -17.64 18.32 44.29
N ASP A 446 -16.72 18.44 43.31
CA ASP A 446 -15.91 19.65 43.06
C ASP A 446 -16.07 20.23 41.64
N VAL A 447 -17.05 19.77 40.86
CA VAL A 447 -17.26 20.17 39.46
C VAL A 447 -18.65 20.78 39.24
N ILE A 448 -18.68 22.02 38.74
CA ILE A 448 -19.89 22.73 38.33
C ILE A 448 -20.06 22.56 36.82
N LEU A 449 -21.20 22.01 36.38
CA LEU A 449 -21.57 21.90 34.97
C LEU A 449 -22.70 22.87 34.65
N GLU A 450 -22.45 23.83 33.77
CA GLU A 450 -23.47 24.74 33.24
C GLU A 450 -23.81 24.37 31.80
N ASP A 451 -25.07 23.98 31.56
CA ASP A 451 -25.61 23.73 30.22
C ASP A 451 -26.35 25.00 29.75
N THR A 452 -25.87 25.61 28.68
CA THR A 452 -26.42 26.87 28.14
C THR A 452 -27.48 26.66 27.05
N SER A 453 -27.90 25.42 26.78
CA SER A 453 -29.07 25.19 25.95
C SER A 453 -30.31 25.72 26.67
N GLY A 454 -30.87 26.81 26.15
CA GLY A 454 -32.04 27.46 26.74
C GLY A 454 -33.15 26.44 27.05
N ASN A 455 -33.66 26.51 28.28
CA ASN A 455 -34.85 25.76 28.68
C ASN A 455 -36.02 26.08 27.74
N ASN A 456 -36.58 25.05 27.13
CA ASN A 456 -37.88 24.53 27.54
C ASN A 456 -38.03 23.06 27.14
#